data_AF-A0A2V7Y7Q1-F1
#
_entry.id   AF-A0A2V7Y7Q1-F1
#
_cell.length_a   1.000
_cell.length_b   1.000
_cell.length_c   1.000
_cell.angle_alpha   90.00
_cell.angle_beta   90.00
_cell.angle_gamma   90.00
#
_symmetry.space_group_name_H-M   'P 1'
#
loop_
_entity.id
_entity.type
_entity.pdbx_description
1 polymer ?
#
loop_
_entity_poly.entity_id
_entity_poly.type
_entity_poly.pdbx_seq_one_letter_code
_entity_poly.pdbx_strand_id
1 'polypeptide(L)'
;DWARAWPRGVPPGSAPLEMQLLLASEEAADLEQAVGSPARAAELRETGHRLRASIQARYWDPARGLYADTPAHDRFSQHASVLAVLASMVEGAPARAVMDRVLSDPTLVPCSIYFRHYLHAALNRVGQGDRYLELLSPWREMLAAGLTTWAETNEPDVRSDCHAWGASPNFELFRTVLGIDSAAPGFRRVIIRPFLGQLAGASGSIPHPRGEISVDLRRSGRRLDAEVELPRGVEGDLVWGDVRRPLPSGRTKVSLGGGAP
;
A
#
# COMPACT_ATOMS: atom_id res chain seq x y z
N ASP A 1 -12.75 -5.13 -10.05
CA ASP A 1 -11.38 -5.28 -10.58
C ASP A 1 -11.42 -6.20 -11.79
N TRP A 2 -10.63 -5.99 -12.85
CA TRP A 2 -10.66 -6.82 -14.07
C TRP A 2 -9.85 -8.13 -13.92
N ALA A 3 -9.91 -8.75 -12.75
CA ALA A 3 -9.33 -10.08 -12.55
C ALA A 3 -10.04 -11.08 -13.47
N ARG A 4 -9.26 -11.88 -14.22
CA ARG A 4 -9.77 -12.78 -15.26
C ARG A 4 -10.84 -13.77 -14.76
N ALA A 5 -10.75 -14.19 -13.50
CA ALA A 5 -11.70 -15.12 -12.88
C ALA A 5 -13.07 -14.47 -12.54
N TRP A 6 -13.22 -13.15 -12.67
CA TRP A 6 -14.41 -12.40 -12.25
C TRP A 6 -15.20 -11.89 -13.44
N PRO A 7 -16.42 -12.42 -13.69
CA PRO A 7 -17.28 -11.95 -14.76
C PRO A 7 -17.57 -10.45 -14.61
N ARG A 8 -17.20 -9.66 -15.63
CA ARG A 8 -17.33 -8.18 -15.63
C ARG A 8 -16.67 -7.52 -14.41
N GLY A 9 -15.63 -8.16 -13.87
CA GLY A 9 -14.86 -7.66 -12.74
C GLY A 9 -15.58 -7.68 -11.39
N VAL A 10 -16.67 -8.44 -11.27
CA VAL A 10 -17.46 -8.59 -10.05
C VAL A 10 -17.03 -9.86 -9.30
N PRO A 11 -16.61 -9.76 -8.02
CA PRO A 11 -16.29 -10.93 -7.22
C PRO A 11 -17.55 -11.78 -6.93
N PRO A 12 -17.41 -13.09 -6.71
CA PRO A 12 -18.53 -13.99 -6.46
C PRO A 12 -19.14 -13.86 -5.05
N GLY A 13 -18.57 -13.01 -4.18
CA GLY A 13 -19.05 -12.75 -2.83
C GLY A 13 -18.88 -11.28 -2.43
N SER A 14 -19.45 -10.92 -1.28
CA SER A 14 -19.52 -9.52 -0.84
C SER A 14 -18.33 -9.06 -0.01
N ALA A 15 -17.41 -9.94 0.41
CA ALA A 15 -16.35 -9.55 1.34
C ALA A 15 -15.50 -8.37 0.84
N PRO A 16 -15.03 -8.31 -0.43
CA PRO A 16 -14.30 -7.13 -0.90
C PRO A 16 -15.13 -5.84 -0.87
N LEU A 17 -16.44 -5.91 -1.14
CA LEU A 17 -17.34 -4.76 -1.11
C LEU A 17 -17.62 -4.29 0.33
N GLU A 18 -17.81 -5.22 1.27
CA GLU A 18 -17.99 -4.90 2.69
C GLU A 18 -16.72 -4.29 3.29
N MET A 19 -15.53 -4.75 2.89
CA MET A 19 -14.26 -4.14 3.28
C MET A 19 -14.09 -2.73 2.72
N GLN A 20 -14.49 -2.50 1.47
CA GLN A 20 -14.51 -1.16 0.89
C GLN A 20 -15.48 -0.24 1.62
N LEU A 21 -16.66 -0.74 2.00
CA LEU A 21 -17.63 0.01 2.79
C LEU A 21 -17.09 0.34 4.19
N LEU A 22 -16.36 -0.59 4.82
CA LEU A 22 -15.67 -0.35 6.09
C LEU A 22 -14.64 0.78 5.96
N LEU A 23 -13.72 0.69 4.97
CA LEU A 23 -12.73 1.73 4.67
C LEU A 23 -13.40 3.09 4.45
N ALA A 24 -14.41 3.13 3.58
CA ALA A 24 -15.15 4.35 3.29
C ALA A 24 -15.84 4.94 4.53
N SER A 25 -16.39 4.09 5.40
CA SER A 25 -17.04 4.55 6.65
C SER A 25 -16.03 5.16 7.63
N GLU A 26 -14.85 4.54 7.78
CA GLU A 26 -13.79 5.05 8.65
C GLU A 26 -13.20 6.36 8.12
N GLU A 27 -12.89 6.43 6.81
CA GLU A 27 -12.39 7.65 6.17
C GLU A 27 -13.43 8.78 6.21
N ALA A 28 -14.70 8.48 5.93
CA ALA A 28 -15.77 9.47 6.02
C ALA A 28 -15.94 9.98 7.46
N ALA A 29 -15.81 9.12 8.47
CA ALA A 29 -15.86 9.56 9.86
C ALA A 29 -14.73 10.55 10.19
N ASP A 30 -13.51 10.32 9.69
CA ASP A 30 -12.39 11.25 9.86
C ASP A 30 -12.63 12.59 9.17
N LEU A 31 -13.22 12.57 7.97
CA LEU A 31 -13.62 13.78 7.26
C LEU A 31 -14.69 14.57 8.03
N GLU A 32 -15.78 13.93 8.44
CA GLU A 32 -16.87 14.57 9.21
C GLU A 32 -16.35 15.15 10.53
N GLN A 33 -15.45 14.43 11.23
CA GLN A 33 -14.80 14.93 12.44
C GLN A 33 -13.97 16.18 12.16
N ALA A 34 -13.21 16.21 11.06
CA ALA A 34 -12.35 17.32 10.69
C ALA A 34 -13.13 18.57 10.23
N VAL A 35 -14.29 18.40 9.57
CA VAL A 35 -15.10 19.53 9.07
C VAL A 35 -16.21 19.99 10.04
N GLY A 36 -16.29 19.38 11.23
CA GLY A 36 -17.11 19.89 12.34
C GLY A 36 -18.47 19.20 12.53
N SER A 37 -18.66 17.96 12.07
CA SER A 37 -19.87 17.17 12.32
C SER A 37 -19.59 15.93 13.21
N PRO A 38 -19.33 16.11 14.52
CA PRO A 38 -18.97 14.99 15.41
C PRO A 38 -20.08 13.94 15.55
N ALA A 39 -21.36 14.34 15.43
CA ALA A 39 -22.48 13.40 15.47
C ALA A 39 -22.46 12.43 14.28
N ARG A 40 -22.26 12.94 13.05
CA ARG A 40 -22.14 12.10 11.84
C ARG A 40 -20.88 11.24 11.88
N ALA A 41 -19.77 11.78 12.38
CA ALA A 41 -18.56 11.01 12.61
C ALA A 41 -18.83 9.81 13.54
N ALA A 42 -19.55 10.01 14.64
CA ALA A 42 -19.90 8.95 15.58
C ALA A 42 -20.80 7.86 14.92
N GLU A 43 -21.81 8.24 14.13
CA GLU A 43 -22.67 7.30 13.40
C GLU A 43 -21.89 6.45 12.39
N LEU A 44 -20.94 7.06 11.68
CA LEU A 44 -20.07 6.38 10.72
C LEU A 44 -19.07 5.45 11.42
N ARG A 45 -18.49 5.87 12.56
CA ARG A 45 -17.63 5.01 13.38
C ARG A 45 -18.39 3.79 13.89
N GLU A 46 -19.60 3.98 14.37
CA GLU A 46 -20.47 2.90 14.83
C GLU A 46 -20.84 1.94 13.67
N THR A 47 -21.04 2.46 12.46
CA THR A 47 -21.18 1.64 11.26
C THR A 47 -19.92 0.82 10.96
N GLY A 48 -18.73 1.44 11.03
CA GLY A 48 -17.45 0.75 10.89
C GLY A 48 -17.26 -0.36 11.93
N HIS A 49 -17.62 -0.12 13.19
CA HIS A 49 -17.55 -1.14 14.25
C HIS A 49 -18.42 -2.37 13.94
N ARG A 50 -19.67 -2.16 13.49
CA ARG A 50 -20.54 -3.27 13.09
C ARG A 50 -20.01 -4.03 11.87
N LEU A 51 -19.50 -3.32 10.87
CA LEU A 51 -18.91 -3.95 9.68
C LEU A 51 -17.69 -4.79 10.06
N ARG A 52 -16.78 -4.26 10.87
CA ARG A 52 -15.61 -4.98 11.39
C ARG A 52 -16.01 -6.27 12.10
N ALA A 53 -16.99 -6.22 13.01
CA ALA A 53 -17.46 -7.41 13.71
C ALA A 53 -18.08 -8.45 12.75
N SER A 54 -18.93 -8.02 11.81
CA SER A 54 -19.56 -8.89 10.81
C SER A 54 -18.52 -9.55 9.90
N ILE A 55 -17.59 -8.76 9.36
CA ILE A 55 -16.54 -9.22 8.47
C ILE A 55 -15.64 -10.25 9.16
N GLN A 56 -15.21 -9.97 10.38
CA GLN A 56 -14.36 -10.88 11.14
C GLN A 56 -15.04 -12.22 11.39
N ALA A 57 -16.33 -12.21 11.73
CA ALA A 57 -17.09 -13.42 12.01
C ALA A 57 -17.41 -14.24 10.75
N ARG A 58 -17.63 -13.57 9.61
CA ARG A 58 -18.11 -14.23 8.37
C ARG A 58 -17.00 -14.67 7.45
N TYR A 59 -15.93 -13.89 7.32
CA TYR A 59 -14.97 -14.07 6.23
C TYR A 59 -13.59 -14.52 6.67
N TRP A 60 -13.23 -14.40 7.96
CA TRP A 60 -11.96 -14.92 8.43
C TRP A 60 -11.97 -16.45 8.47
N ASP A 61 -11.07 -17.07 7.71
CA ASP A 61 -10.80 -18.51 7.76
C ASP A 61 -9.51 -18.73 8.58
N PRO A 62 -9.60 -19.28 9.81
CA PRO A 62 -8.42 -19.53 10.64
C PRO A 62 -7.54 -20.67 10.14
N ALA A 63 -8.09 -21.63 9.39
CA ALA A 63 -7.33 -22.76 8.86
C ALA A 63 -6.43 -22.31 7.70
N ARG A 64 -6.95 -21.43 6.85
CA ARG A 64 -6.16 -20.80 5.78
C ARG A 64 -5.36 -19.60 6.26
N GLY A 65 -5.79 -18.92 7.33
CA GLY A 65 -5.20 -17.65 7.76
C GLY A 65 -5.41 -16.54 6.74
N LEU A 66 -6.59 -16.51 6.11
CA LEU A 66 -6.96 -15.59 5.03
C LEU A 66 -8.43 -15.15 5.19
N TYR A 67 -8.79 -14.06 4.52
CA TYR A 67 -10.19 -13.67 4.36
C TYR A 67 -10.77 -14.28 3.08
N ALA A 68 -11.86 -15.03 3.22
CA ALA A 68 -12.65 -15.57 2.13
C ALA A 68 -13.48 -14.48 1.43
N ASP A 69 -13.84 -14.72 0.17
CA ASP A 69 -14.74 -13.85 -0.59
C ASP A 69 -16.21 -14.03 -0.15
N THR A 70 -16.56 -15.21 0.35
CA THR A 70 -17.92 -15.66 0.69
C THR A 70 -17.99 -16.17 2.13
N PRO A 71 -19.18 -16.18 2.79
CA PRO A 71 -19.33 -16.77 4.12
C PRO A 71 -19.18 -18.30 4.16
N ALA A 72 -19.25 -18.96 3.01
CA ALA A 72 -19.10 -20.41 2.89
C ALA A 72 -17.62 -20.85 2.90
N HIS A 73 -16.67 -19.90 2.83
CA HIS A 73 -15.23 -20.16 2.79
C HIS A 73 -14.83 -21.09 1.64
N ASP A 74 -15.49 -20.95 0.49
CA ASP A 74 -15.27 -21.78 -0.70
C ASP A 74 -14.50 -21.03 -1.82
N ARG A 75 -14.34 -19.72 -1.69
CA ARG A 75 -13.66 -18.85 -2.66
C ARG A 75 -12.80 -17.81 -1.96
N PHE A 76 -11.61 -17.58 -2.52
CA PHE A 76 -10.62 -16.70 -1.96
C PHE A 76 -9.92 -15.91 -3.06
N SER A 77 -9.62 -14.65 -2.75
CA SER A 77 -8.89 -13.73 -3.62
C SER A 77 -7.79 -13.02 -2.85
N GLN A 78 -6.80 -12.51 -3.58
CA GLN A 78 -5.85 -11.57 -2.99
C GLN A 78 -6.58 -10.33 -2.46
N HIS A 79 -7.62 -9.87 -3.15
CA HIS A 79 -8.37 -8.64 -2.84
C HIS A 79 -8.96 -8.62 -1.45
N ALA A 80 -9.67 -9.69 -1.04
CA ALA A 80 -10.33 -9.73 0.27
C ALA A 80 -9.32 -9.55 1.41
N SER A 81 -8.20 -10.26 1.34
CA SER A 81 -7.15 -10.20 2.37
C SER A 81 -6.33 -8.90 2.29
N VAL A 82 -6.03 -8.39 1.10
CA VAL A 82 -5.39 -7.07 0.90
C VAL A 82 -6.23 -5.96 1.52
N LEU A 83 -7.54 -5.93 1.23
CA LEU A 83 -8.45 -4.95 1.79
C LEU A 83 -8.59 -5.09 3.30
N ALA A 84 -8.59 -6.32 3.84
CA ALA A 84 -8.60 -6.55 5.28
C ALA A 84 -7.39 -5.90 5.98
N VAL A 85 -6.20 -6.06 5.40
CA VAL A 85 -4.96 -5.45 5.91
C VAL A 85 -5.02 -3.92 5.83
N LEU A 86 -5.53 -3.37 4.73
CA LEU A 86 -5.72 -1.92 4.58
C LEU A 86 -6.74 -1.36 5.57
N ALA A 87 -7.82 -2.10 5.83
CA ALA A 87 -8.85 -1.77 6.82
C ALA A 87 -8.41 -2.05 8.27
N SER A 88 -7.16 -2.45 8.49
CA SER A 88 -6.61 -2.78 9.81
C SER A 88 -7.46 -3.83 10.54
N MET A 89 -8.04 -4.78 9.81
CA MET A 89 -8.74 -5.94 10.39
C MET A 89 -7.77 -6.90 11.08
N VAL A 90 -6.52 -6.87 10.63
CA VAL A 90 -5.40 -7.65 11.16
C VAL A 90 -4.16 -6.76 11.15
N GLU A 91 -3.35 -6.82 12.20
CA GLU A 91 -2.18 -5.95 12.39
C GLU A 91 -0.95 -6.76 12.84
N GLY A 92 0.22 -6.12 12.82
CA GLY A 92 1.47 -6.69 13.32
C GLY A 92 1.93 -7.95 12.58
N ALA A 93 2.48 -8.92 13.33
CA ALA A 93 2.96 -10.18 12.77
C ALA A 93 1.87 -11.01 12.07
N PRO A 94 0.62 -11.11 12.59
CA PRO A 94 -0.48 -11.72 11.86
C PRO A 94 -0.73 -11.10 10.48
N ALA A 95 -0.67 -9.77 10.34
CA ALA A 95 -0.90 -9.10 9.06
C ALA A 95 0.22 -9.39 8.04
N ARG A 96 1.47 -9.42 8.49
CA ARG A 96 2.60 -9.89 7.66
C ARG A 96 2.37 -11.31 7.15
N ALA A 97 1.95 -12.21 8.04
CA ALA A 97 1.68 -13.60 7.67
C ALA A 97 0.49 -13.74 6.70
N VAL A 98 -0.52 -12.87 6.78
CA VAL A 98 -1.60 -12.80 5.77
C VAL A 98 -1.02 -12.40 4.42
N MET A 99 -0.19 -11.35 4.37
CA MET A 99 0.42 -10.89 3.12
C MET A 99 1.39 -11.89 2.51
N ASP A 100 2.13 -12.65 3.33
CA ASP A 100 2.96 -13.77 2.85
C ASP A 100 2.13 -14.83 2.13
N ARG A 101 0.96 -15.18 2.69
CA ARG A 101 0.01 -16.12 2.06
C ARG A 101 -0.61 -15.54 0.79
N VAL A 102 -1.00 -14.27 0.80
CA VAL A 102 -1.52 -13.56 -0.38
C VAL A 102 -0.55 -13.66 -1.56
N LEU A 103 0.76 -13.57 -1.32
CA LEU A 103 1.77 -13.67 -2.38
C LEU A 103 2.14 -15.11 -2.77
N SER A 104 2.03 -16.08 -1.87
CA SER A 104 2.52 -17.44 -2.09
C SER A 104 1.46 -18.47 -2.47
N ASP A 105 0.18 -18.22 -2.18
CA ASP A 105 -0.91 -19.15 -2.47
C ASP A 105 -1.41 -18.99 -3.91
N PRO A 106 -1.12 -19.95 -4.82
CA PRO A 106 -1.50 -19.85 -6.23
C PRO A 106 -2.99 -20.12 -6.47
N THR A 107 -3.74 -20.55 -5.44
CA THR A 107 -5.18 -20.84 -5.56
C THR A 107 -6.04 -19.58 -5.46
N LEU A 108 -5.44 -18.46 -5.04
CA LEU A 108 -6.14 -17.18 -4.93
C LEU A 108 -6.38 -16.56 -6.30
N VAL A 109 -7.54 -15.94 -6.48
CA VAL A 109 -7.74 -15.03 -7.60
C VAL A 109 -6.76 -13.85 -7.46
N PRO A 110 -5.84 -13.63 -8.43
CA PRO A 110 -4.85 -12.58 -8.32
C PRO A 110 -5.42 -11.20 -8.64
N CYS A 111 -4.81 -10.17 -8.07
CA CYS A 111 -5.11 -8.78 -8.42
C CYS A 111 -4.73 -8.46 -9.86
N SER A 112 -5.62 -7.78 -10.60
CA SER A 112 -5.28 -7.20 -11.90
C SER A 112 -4.33 -6.02 -11.74
N ILE A 113 -3.83 -5.47 -12.86
CA ILE A 113 -2.92 -4.32 -12.87
C ILE A 113 -3.45 -3.14 -12.04
N TYR A 114 -4.76 -2.86 -12.09
CA TYR A 114 -5.40 -1.79 -11.33
C TYR A 114 -5.24 -2.01 -9.83
N PHE A 115 -5.55 -3.22 -9.36
CA PHE A 115 -5.64 -3.49 -7.93
C PHE A 115 -4.29 -3.73 -7.27
N ARG A 116 -3.23 -3.97 -8.06
CA ARG A 116 -1.86 -4.13 -7.56
C ARG A 116 -1.38 -2.94 -6.73
N HIS A 117 -1.87 -1.73 -6.99
CA HIS A 117 -1.60 -0.59 -6.12
C HIS A 117 -2.00 -0.87 -4.65
N TYR A 118 -3.19 -1.42 -4.41
CA TYR A 118 -3.66 -1.75 -3.06
C TYR A 118 -2.85 -2.89 -2.44
N LEU A 119 -2.45 -3.88 -3.26
CA LEU A 119 -1.54 -4.94 -2.83
C LEU A 119 -0.21 -4.37 -2.33
N HIS A 120 0.39 -3.45 -3.10
CA HIS A 120 1.64 -2.79 -2.71
C HIS A 120 1.47 -1.88 -1.50
N ALA A 121 0.34 -1.18 -1.39
CA ALA A 121 0.01 -0.37 -0.22
C ALA A 121 -0.12 -1.24 1.05
N ALA A 122 -0.75 -2.41 0.95
CA ALA A 122 -0.86 -3.36 2.06
C ALA A 122 0.51 -3.91 2.48
N LEU A 123 1.36 -4.32 1.52
CA LEU A 123 2.73 -4.75 1.78
C LEU A 123 3.56 -3.65 2.47
N ASN A 124 3.49 -2.42 1.96
CA ASN A 124 4.17 -1.27 2.58
C ASN A 124 3.64 -1.05 4.02
N ARG A 125 2.32 -1.07 4.24
CA ARG A 125 1.70 -0.91 5.58
C ARG A 125 2.25 -1.92 6.59
N VAL A 126 2.37 -3.19 6.21
CA VAL A 126 2.89 -4.25 7.09
C VAL A 126 4.42 -4.32 7.15
N GLY A 127 5.13 -3.43 6.45
CA GLY A 127 6.59 -3.36 6.46
C GLY A 127 7.27 -4.46 5.63
N GLN A 128 6.62 -4.89 4.55
CA GLN A 128 7.13 -5.83 3.54
C GLN A 128 7.35 -5.14 2.18
N GLY A 129 7.60 -3.83 2.18
CA GLY A 129 7.82 -3.05 0.96
C GLY A 129 9.03 -3.50 0.14
N ASP A 130 10.01 -4.20 0.73
CA ASP A 130 11.20 -4.69 0.01
C ASP A 130 10.87 -5.70 -1.10
N ARG A 131 9.66 -6.29 -1.05
CA ARG A 131 9.12 -7.17 -2.08
C ARG A 131 8.70 -6.41 -3.35
N TYR A 132 8.49 -5.09 -3.26
CA TYR A 132 7.87 -4.28 -4.31
C TYR A 132 8.56 -4.42 -5.67
N LEU A 133 9.89 -4.33 -5.72
CA LEU A 133 10.63 -4.41 -6.99
C LEU A 133 10.43 -5.76 -7.70
N GLU A 134 10.30 -6.84 -6.95
CA GLU A 134 10.07 -8.18 -7.50
C GLU A 134 8.66 -8.34 -8.07
N LEU A 135 7.69 -7.57 -7.55
CA LEU A 135 6.30 -7.57 -8.02
C LEU A 135 6.08 -6.71 -9.28
N LEU A 136 7.12 -6.03 -9.77
CA LEU A 136 7.06 -5.21 -10.99
C LEU A 136 7.10 -6.00 -12.30
N SER A 137 7.15 -7.34 -12.27
CA SER A 137 7.22 -8.17 -13.48
C SER A 137 6.18 -7.82 -14.54
N PRO A 138 4.88 -7.59 -14.24
CA PRO A 138 3.90 -7.22 -15.26
C PRO A 138 4.26 -5.95 -16.04
N TRP A 139 4.83 -4.95 -15.37
CA TRP A 139 5.28 -3.71 -16.02
C TRP A 139 6.54 -3.90 -16.84
N ARG A 140 7.46 -4.77 -16.39
CA ARG A 140 8.65 -5.13 -17.18
C ARG A 140 8.28 -5.89 -18.44
N GLU A 141 7.26 -6.75 -18.37
CA GLU A 141 6.70 -7.46 -19.52
C GLU A 141 6.09 -6.49 -20.53
N MET A 142 5.32 -5.48 -20.08
CA MET A 142 4.81 -4.41 -20.94
C MET A 142 5.94 -3.67 -21.66
N LEU A 143 7.01 -3.29 -20.94
CA LEU A 143 8.18 -2.65 -21.53
C LEU A 143 8.88 -3.57 -22.55
N ALA A 144 9.03 -4.87 -22.23
CA ALA A 144 9.64 -5.85 -23.13
C ALA A 144 8.81 -6.09 -24.40
N ALA A 145 7.49 -5.94 -24.31
CA ALA A 145 6.57 -5.96 -25.44
C ALA A 145 6.57 -4.66 -26.27
N GLY A 146 7.35 -3.64 -25.87
CA GLY A 146 7.50 -2.39 -26.60
C GLY A 146 6.48 -1.32 -26.25
N LEU A 147 5.69 -1.49 -25.19
CA LEU A 147 4.77 -0.45 -24.73
C LEU A 147 5.56 0.74 -24.19
N THR A 148 5.10 1.94 -24.54
CA THR A 148 5.62 3.22 -24.03
C THR A 148 4.65 3.90 -23.05
N THR A 149 3.51 3.27 -22.80
CA THR A 149 2.47 3.64 -21.84
C THR A 149 2.05 2.40 -21.02
N TRP A 150 1.25 2.60 -19.98
CA TRP A 150 0.78 1.49 -19.13
C TRP A 150 -0.56 0.97 -19.60
N ALA A 151 -0.68 -0.34 -19.79
CA ALA A 151 -1.89 -0.96 -20.32
C ALA A 151 -3.02 -1.07 -19.27
N GLU A 152 -4.25 -1.24 -19.75
CA GLU A 152 -5.47 -1.38 -18.95
C GLU A 152 -5.47 -2.71 -18.16
N THR A 153 -4.92 -3.77 -18.71
CA THR A 153 -4.73 -5.05 -18.05
C THR A 153 -3.34 -5.59 -18.43
N ASN A 154 -2.86 -6.59 -17.70
CA ASN A 154 -1.65 -7.33 -18.04
C ASN A 154 -1.96 -8.66 -18.76
N GLU A 155 -3.13 -8.75 -19.39
CA GLU A 155 -3.55 -9.91 -20.18
C GLU A 155 -3.24 -9.67 -21.67
N PRO A 156 -3.08 -10.74 -22.49
CA PRO A 156 -2.75 -10.60 -23.91
C PRO A 156 -3.82 -9.87 -24.74
N ASP A 157 -5.09 -9.90 -24.33
CA ASP A 157 -6.25 -9.34 -25.03
C ASP A 157 -6.65 -7.96 -24.49
N VAL A 158 -5.67 -7.09 -24.27
CA VAL A 158 -5.90 -5.77 -23.69
C VAL A 158 -6.64 -4.84 -24.65
N ARG A 159 -7.65 -4.14 -24.12
CA ARG A 159 -8.46 -3.17 -24.88
C ARG A 159 -7.77 -1.82 -25.06
N SER A 160 -6.96 -1.39 -24.09
CA SER A 160 -6.22 -0.12 -24.13
C SER A 160 -4.79 -0.28 -23.62
N ASP A 161 -3.80 0.09 -24.43
CA ASP A 161 -2.38 0.13 -24.06
C ASP A 161 -1.98 1.40 -23.30
N CYS A 162 -2.93 2.30 -23.04
CA CYS A 162 -2.71 3.55 -22.32
C CYS A 162 -3.85 3.80 -21.33
N HIS A 163 -3.62 3.46 -20.07
CA HIS A 163 -4.60 3.55 -19.01
C HIS A 163 -3.94 4.00 -17.70
N ALA A 164 -4.44 5.11 -17.14
CA ALA A 164 -3.82 5.76 -15.98
C ALA A 164 -3.77 4.85 -14.75
N TRP A 165 -4.71 3.93 -14.58
CA TRP A 165 -4.70 3.00 -13.44
C TRP A 165 -3.55 1.99 -13.47
N GLY A 166 -2.86 1.84 -14.61
CA GLY A 166 -1.69 1.00 -14.75
C GLY A 166 -0.43 1.73 -14.29
N ALA A 167 -0.51 3.02 -14.01
CA ALA A 167 0.61 3.89 -13.71
C ALA A 167 1.06 3.90 -12.25
N SER A 168 0.66 2.90 -11.44
CA SER A 168 1.05 2.87 -10.03
C SER A 168 2.57 2.97 -9.79
N PRO A 169 3.46 2.40 -10.64
CA PRO A 169 4.90 2.56 -10.43
C PRO A 169 5.39 4.00 -10.44
N ASN A 170 4.71 4.90 -11.15
CA ASN A 170 5.10 6.30 -11.27
C ASN A 170 5.12 7.03 -9.93
N PHE A 171 4.34 6.58 -8.93
CA PHE A 171 4.38 7.15 -7.59
C PHE A 171 4.84 6.15 -6.52
N GLU A 172 4.71 4.84 -6.75
CA GLU A 172 5.11 3.83 -5.78
C GLU A 172 6.64 3.68 -5.65
N LEU A 173 7.41 4.02 -6.68
CA LEU A 173 8.86 4.13 -6.54
C LEU A 173 9.25 5.21 -5.52
N PHE A 174 8.56 6.36 -5.53
CA PHE A 174 8.81 7.41 -4.54
C PHE A 174 8.26 7.05 -3.15
N ARG A 175 7.04 6.52 -3.10
CA ARG A 175 6.36 6.20 -1.84
C ARG A 175 6.92 4.95 -1.12
N THR A 176 7.31 3.92 -1.87
CA THR A 176 7.76 2.64 -1.30
C THR A 176 9.28 2.53 -1.33
N VAL A 177 9.93 2.77 -2.47
CA VAL A 177 11.40 2.59 -2.56
C VAL A 177 12.13 3.72 -1.85
N LEU A 178 11.85 4.98 -2.20
CA LEU A 178 12.42 6.13 -1.47
C LEU A 178 11.75 6.34 -0.11
N GLY A 179 10.54 5.82 0.05
CA GLY A 179 9.80 5.85 1.31
C GLY A 179 9.13 7.18 1.62
N ILE A 180 8.99 8.09 0.64
CA ILE A 180 8.43 9.43 0.86
C ILE A 180 6.90 9.33 0.95
N ASP A 181 6.34 9.48 2.14
CA ASP A 181 4.89 9.46 2.35
C ASP A 181 4.41 10.55 3.31
N SER A 182 3.10 10.82 3.27
CA SER A 182 2.45 11.79 4.14
C SER A 182 2.26 11.23 5.55
N ALA A 183 2.61 12.01 6.56
CA ALA A 183 2.35 11.71 7.97
C ALA A 183 1.32 12.66 8.60
N ALA A 184 0.78 13.62 7.84
CA ALA A 184 -0.28 14.54 8.27
C ALA A 184 -1.00 15.15 7.05
N PRO A 185 -2.27 15.61 7.19
CA PRO A 185 -3.02 16.21 6.08
C PRO A 185 -2.25 17.30 5.34
N GLY A 186 -2.26 17.23 4.01
CA GLY A 186 -1.57 18.19 3.14
C GLY A 186 -0.04 18.12 3.22
N PHE A 187 0.53 16.96 3.59
CA PHE A 187 1.98 16.75 3.72
C PHE A 187 2.68 17.72 4.69
N ARG A 188 1.93 18.30 5.64
CA ARG A 188 2.51 19.19 6.67
C ARG A 188 3.60 18.49 7.50
N ARG A 189 3.50 17.17 7.59
CA ARG A 189 4.51 16.29 8.17
C ARG A 189 4.71 15.10 7.23
N VAL A 190 5.94 14.63 7.10
CA VAL A 190 6.30 13.50 6.24
C VAL A 190 6.87 12.34 7.04
N ILE A 191 6.82 11.16 6.45
CA ILE A 191 7.60 10.00 6.87
C ILE A 191 8.46 9.57 5.69
N ILE A 192 9.74 9.33 5.95
CA ILE A 192 10.68 8.72 5.02
C ILE A 192 10.94 7.31 5.54
N ARG A 193 10.34 6.29 4.92
CA ARG A 193 10.51 4.88 5.31
C ARG A 193 10.85 4.04 4.07
N PRO A 194 12.14 3.98 3.69
CA PRO A 194 12.55 3.36 2.45
C PRO A 194 12.52 1.83 2.51
N PHE A 195 12.14 1.22 1.39
CA PHE A 195 12.24 -0.22 1.14
C PHE A 195 13.06 -0.46 -0.12
N LEU A 196 14.37 -0.61 0.05
CA LEU A 196 15.32 -0.65 -1.07
C LEU A 196 15.34 -2.01 -1.79
N GLY A 197 14.77 -3.07 -1.20
CA GLY A 197 14.78 -4.41 -1.78
C GLY A 197 16.21 -4.86 -2.06
N GLN A 198 16.54 -5.04 -3.34
CA GLN A 198 17.89 -5.44 -3.80
C GLN A 198 18.80 -4.26 -4.19
N LEU A 199 18.32 -3.01 -4.11
CA LEU A 199 19.09 -1.85 -4.51
C LEU A 199 20.19 -1.51 -3.50
N ALA A 200 21.36 -1.12 -3.99
CA ALA A 200 22.44 -0.56 -3.17
C ALA A 200 22.19 0.92 -2.82
N GLY A 201 21.31 1.59 -3.57
CA GLY A 201 20.93 2.97 -3.33
C GLY A 201 19.85 3.40 -4.30
N ALA A 202 19.16 4.48 -3.94
CA ALA A 202 18.14 5.12 -4.75
C ALA A 202 18.06 6.59 -4.37
N SER A 203 17.77 7.45 -5.33
CA SER A 203 17.56 8.87 -5.08
C SER A 203 16.43 9.41 -5.95
N GLY A 204 15.82 10.50 -5.50
CA GLY A 204 14.77 11.19 -6.23
C GLY A 204 14.07 12.21 -5.36
N SER A 205 13.09 12.88 -5.96
CA SER A 205 12.36 13.96 -5.33
C SER A 205 10.89 13.96 -5.72
N ILE A 206 10.06 14.59 -4.89
CA ILE A 206 8.65 14.86 -5.18
C ILE A 206 8.33 16.35 -5.01
N PRO A 207 7.41 16.90 -5.82
CA PRO A 207 6.94 18.26 -5.62
C PRO A 207 6.08 18.34 -4.35
N HIS A 208 6.24 19.43 -3.59
CA HIS A 208 5.38 19.76 -2.46
C HIS A 208 5.05 21.27 -2.49
N PRO A 209 3.87 21.73 -2.01
CA PRO A 209 3.45 23.13 -2.12
C PRO A 209 4.42 24.17 -1.50
N ARG A 210 5.31 23.73 -0.61
CA ARG A 210 6.34 24.57 0.03
C ARG A 210 7.74 24.47 -0.57
N GLY A 211 7.91 23.72 -1.66
CA GLY A 211 9.20 23.36 -2.24
C GLY A 211 9.36 21.85 -2.35
N GLU A 212 10.44 21.40 -2.99
CA GLU A 212 10.71 19.98 -3.24
C GLU A 212 11.06 19.21 -1.96
N ILE A 213 10.69 17.93 -1.89
CA ILE A 213 11.19 16.96 -0.92
C ILE A 213 12.14 16.01 -1.64
N SER A 214 13.40 15.95 -1.21
CA SER A 214 14.46 15.19 -1.91
C SER A 214 15.14 14.20 -0.99
N VAL A 215 15.43 13.01 -1.51
CA VAL A 215 15.98 11.89 -0.77
C VAL A 215 17.09 11.23 -1.59
N ASP A 216 18.27 11.02 -1.00
CA ASP A 216 19.36 10.18 -1.52
C ASP A 216 19.73 9.12 -0.47
N LEU A 217 19.68 7.86 -0.87
CA LEU A 217 19.85 6.70 -0.01
C LEU A 217 20.97 5.82 -0.53
N ARG A 218 21.86 5.40 0.37
CA ARG A 218 22.90 4.41 0.11
C ARG A 218 22.90 3.35 1.20
N ARG A 219 22.80 2.10 0.81
CA ARG A 219 22.80 0.95 1.71
C ARG A 219 24.12 0.19 1.61
N SER A 220 24.73 -0.05 2.75
CA SER A 220 25.90 -0.92 2.89
C SER A 220 25.61 -1.96 3.99
N GLY A 221 25.28 -3.18 3.57
CA GLY A 221 24.73 -4.19 4.48
C GLY A 221 23.48 -3.67 5.20
N ARG A 222 23.50 -3.65 6.54
CA ARG A 222 22.37 -3.18 7.38
C ARG A 222 22.40 -1.68 7.68
N ARG A 223 23.43 -0.97 7.19
CA ARG A 223 23.58 0.47 7.35
C ARG A 223 22.91 1.21 6.19
N LEU A 224 22.18 2.26 6.52
CA LEU A 224 21.63 3.23 5.59
C LEU A 224 22.31 4.58 5.82
N ASP A 225 22.99 5.10 4.81
CA ASP A 225 23.38 6.50 4.72
C ASP A 225 22.31 7.23 3.93
N ALA A 226 21.66 8.20 4.58
CA ALA A 226 20.55 8.97 4.03
C ALA A 226 20.87 10.46 4.05
N GLU A 227 20.57 11.11 2.94
CA GLU A 227 20.50 12.55 2.82
C GLU A 227 19.07 12.94 2.45
N VAL A 228 18.42 13.75 3.30
CA VAL A 228 17.04 14.19 3.09
C VAL A 228 17.00 15.71 3.15
N GLU A 229 16.33 16.33 2.19
CA GLU A 229 16.05 17.75 2.16
C GLU A 229 14.54 17.98 2.23
N LEU A 230 14.10 18.66 3.29
CA LEU A 230 12.69 19.03 3.48
C LEU A 230 12.52 20.54 3.28
N PRO A 231 11.44 20.99 2.62
CA PRO A 231 11.20 22.41 2.44
C PRO A 231 10.87 23.09 3.77
N ARG A 232 10.99 24.44 3.81
CA ARG A 232 10.77 25.21 5.03
C ARG A 232 9.37 24.96 5.63
N GLY A 233 9.34 24.64 6.92
CA GLY A 233 8.11 24.39 7.66
C GLY A 233 7.43 23.05 7.32
N VAL A 234 8.16 22.12 6.70
CA VAL A 234 7.85 20.70 6.67
C VAL A 234 8.86 19.98 7.56
N GLU A 235 8.37 19.08 8.39
CA GLU A 235 9.16 18.23 9.26
C GLU A 235 8.70 16.78 9.11
N GLY A 236 9.43 15.84 9.69
CA GLY A 236 9.07 14.44 9.56
C GLY A 236 9.92 13.50 10.38
N ASP A 237 9.87 12.23 10.00
CA ASP A 237 10.70 11.17 10.56
C ASP A 237 11.33 10.34 9.44
N LEU A 238 12.60 9.98 9.59
CA LEU A 238 13.23 8.87 8.87
C LEU A 238 13.09 7.60 9.70
N VAL A 239 12.62 6.52 9.09
CA VAL A 239 12.48 5.20 9.74
C VAL A 239 13.31 4.17 8.98
N TRP A 240 14.23 3.51 9.69
CA TRP A 240 15.06 2.43 9.16
C TRP A 240 15.15 1.28 10.18
N GLY A 241 14.58 0.12 9.85
CA GLY A 241 14.36 -0.93 10.83
C GLY A 241 13.53 -0.42 12.02
N ASP A 242 14.02 -0.65 13.23
CA ASP A 242 13.39 -0.15 14.47
C ASP A 242 13.84 1.27 14.85
N VAL A 243 14.73 1.88 14.06
CA VAL A 243 15.27 3.21 14.36
C VAL A 243 14.39 4.28 13.71
N ARG A 244 13.90 5.21 14.54
CA ARG A 244 13.22 6.43 14.11
C ARG A 244 14.10 7.65 14.41
N ARG A 245 14.33 8.49 13.41
CA ARG A 245 15.08 9.74 13.52
C ARG A 245 14.22 10.93 13.09
N PRO A 246 14.01 11.94 13.94
CA PRO A 246 13.34 13.17 13.53
C PRO A 246 14.11 13.89 12.40
N LEU A 247 13.36 14.45 11.46
CA LEU A 247 13.84 15.24 10.33
C LEU A 247 13.28 16.67 10.46
N PRO A 248 14.10 17.66 10.85
CA PRO A 248 13.70 19.05 10.77
C PRO A 248 13.64 19.53 9.31
N SER A 249 13.02 20.68 9.07
CA SER A 249 13.13 21.34 7.75
C SER A 249 14.58 21.65 7.39
N GLY A 250 14.90 21.60 6.09
CA GLY A 250 16.26 21.76 5.57
C GLY A 250 16.95 20.43 5.30
N ARG A 251 18.27 20.50 5.07
CA ARG A 251 19.09 19.33 4.72
C ARG A 251 19.55 18.58 5.97
N THR A 252 19.28 17.29 6.01
CA THR A 252 19.71 16.36 7.05
C THR A 252 20.55 15.25 6.44
N LYS A 253 21.72 14.98 7.02
CA LYS A 253 22.56 13.80 6.70
C LYS A 253 22.62 12.90 7.91
N VAL A 254 22.35 11.62 7.72
CA VAL A 254 22.34 10.65 8.82
C VAL A 254 22.76 9.27 8.34
N SER A 255 23.44 8.56 9.23
CA SER A 255 23.78 7.15 9.08
C SER A 255 23.03 6.35 10.13
N LEU A 256 22.17 5.42 9.71
CA LEU A 256 21.39 4.55 10.59
C LEU A 256 21.85 3.10 10.43
N GLY A 257 22.14 2.42 11.55
CA GLY A 257 22.31 0.97 11.59
C GLY A 257 21.00 0.26 11.92
N GLY A 258 20.91 -1.05 11.68
CA GLY A 258 19.83 -1.89 12.19
C GLY A 258 18.66 -2.16 11.24
N GLY A 259 18.83 -1.95 9.93
CA GLY A 259 17.82 -2.37 8.95
C GLY A 259 17.49 -3.86 9.04
N ALA A 260 16.28 -4.28 8.67
CA ALA A 260 15.96 -5.69 8.50
C ALA A 260 16.93 -6.33 7.49
N PRO A 261 17.31 -7.62 7.69
CA PRO A 261 18.15 -8.34 6.74
C PRO A 261 17.54 -8.43 5.35
#